data_AF-A0A3R9T381-F1
#
_entry.id   AF-A0A3R9T381-F1
#
_cell.length_a   1.000
_cell.length_b   1.000
_cell.length_c   1.000
_cell.angle_alpha   90.00
_cell.angle_beta   90.00
_cell.angle_gamma   90.00
#
_symmetry.space_group_name_H-M   'P 1'
#
loop_
_entity.id
_entity.type
_entity.pdbx_description
1 polymer ?
#
loop_
_entity_poly.entity_id
_entity_poly.type
_entity_poly.pdbx_seq_one_letter_code
_entity_poly.pdbx_strand_id
1 'polypeptide(L)'
;MVVDLAKDIARFNSNLSGIQLNAGTTLNCAMQSTTIKENACADQLKQLTYVSQLTQKAVKPYLNMSNQAQFSLLLTPDFEHIENLPTLLKTLLSQHDLVNLKFNIVGKQKQFNHVLAILNTLDAKYKQRIMLTLSLPENSQQNAWQE
;
A
#
# COMPACT_ATOMS: atom_id res chain seq x y z
N MET A 1 -7.19 -12.62 -14.78
CA MET A 1 -8.21 -12.57 -13.72
C MET A 1 -8.20 -11.25 -12.94
N VAL A 2 -7.19 -10.93 -12.12
CA VAL A 2 -7.17 -9.65 -11.35
C VAL A 2 -7.19 -8.42 -12.27
N VAL A 3 -6.36 -8.42 -13.32
CA VAL A 3 -6.28 -7.32 -14.30
C VAL A 3 -7.61 -7.12 -15.02
N ASP A 4 -8.24 -8.21 -15.48
CA ASP A 4 -9.52 -8.18 -16.19
C ASP A 4 -10.65 -7.68 -15.28
N LEU A 5 -10.69 -8.16 -14.03
CA LEU A 5 -11.66 -7.72 -13.04
C LEU A 5 -11.51 -6.22 -12.73
N ALA A 6 -10.29 -5.75 -12.50
CA ALA A 6 -10.04 -4.33 -12.25
C ALA A 6 -10.44 -3.46 -13.45
N LYS A 7 -10.16 -3.93 -14.67
CA LYS A 7 -10.58 -3.28 -15.92
C LYS A 7 -12.10 -3.20 -16.02
N ASP A 8 -12.80 -4.30 -15.78
CA ASP A 8 -14.26 -4.34 -15.87
C ASP A 8 -14.90 -3.45 -14.79
N ILE A 9 -14.38 -3.47 -13.56
CA ILE A 9 -14.80 -2.56 -12.49
C ILE A 9 -14.65 -1.10 -12.95
N ALA A 10 -13.47 -0.72 -13.46
CA ALA A 10 -13.24 0.66 -13.91
C ALA A 10 -14.14 1.04 -15.09
N ARG A 11 -14.31 0.13 -16.08
CA ARG A 11 -15.11 0.34 -17.27
C ARG A 11 -16.59 0.54 -16.97
N PHE A 12 -17.15 -0.26 -16.05
CA PHE A 12 -18.57 -0.27 -15.75
C PHE A 12 -18.96 0.64 -14.57
N ASN A 13 -17.99 1.37 -13.98
CA ASN A 13 -18.22 2.34 -12.92
C ASN A 13 -17.51 3.67 -13.25
N SER A 14 -18.09 4.45 -14.15
CA SER A 14 -17.50 5.69 -14.69
C SER A 14 -17.19 6.77 -13.66
N ASN A 15 -17.74 6.66 -12.45
CA ASN A 15 -17.52 7.60 -11.35
C ASN A 15 -16.30 7.23 -10.48
N LEU A 16 -15.62 6.12 -10.78
CA LEU A 16 -14.41 5.74 -10.04
C LEU A 16 -13.28 6.70 -10.34
N SER A 17 -12.76 7.30 -9.27
CA SER A 17 -11.58 8.16 -9.35
C SER A 17 -10.27 7.36 -9.34
N GLY A 18 -10.29 6.12 -8.84
CA GLY A 18 -9.09 5.28 -8.79
C GLY A 18 -9.39 3.83 -8.41
N ILE A 19 -8.37 2.98 -8.53
CA ILE A 19 -8.36 1.57 -8.15
C ILE A 19 -7.22 1.33 -7.17
N GLN A 20 -7.50 0.59 -6.09
CA GLN A 20 -6.50 0.15 -5.13
C GLN A 20 -6.31 -1.37 -5.23
N LEU A 21 -5.09 -1.81 -5.51
CA LEU A 21 -4.73 -3.23 -5.45
C LEU A 21 -4.32 -3.59 -4.03
N ASN A 22 -4.97 -4.60 -3.43
CA ASN A 22 -4.62 -5.08 -2.10
C ASN A 22 -3.55 -6.17 -2.17
N ALA A 23 -2.35 -5.87 -1.71
CA ALA A 23 -1.24 -6.80 -1.61
C ALA A 23 -1.04 -7.38 -0.19
N GLY A 24 -1.84 -6.95 0.79
CA GLY A 24 -1.81 -7.51 2.14
C GLY A 24 -0.40 -7.51 2.74
N THR A 25 0.01 -8.66 3.29
CA THR A 25 1.32 -8.90 3.91
C THR A 25 2.39 -9.41 2.94
N THR A 26 2.09 -9.47 1.63
CA THR A 26 2.95 -10.11 0.60
C THR A 26 4.38 -9.55 0.60
N LEU A 27 4.56 -8.28 0.97
CA LEU A 27 5.86 -7.62 0.95
C LEU A 27 6.51 -7.46 2.33
N ASN A 28 6.01 -8.13 3.39
CA ASN A 28 6.61 -8.04 4.72
C ASN A 28 8.08 -8.47 4.69
N CYS A 29 8.41 -9.53 3.91
CA CYS A 29 9.79 -9.99 3.73
C CYS A 29 10.74 -8.90 3.21
N ALA A 30 10.26 -7.97 2.40
CA ALA A 30 11.07 -6.89 1.83
C ALA A 30 11.27 -5.71 2.80
N MET A 31 10.55 -5.71 3.93
CA MET A 31 10.63 -4.68 4.97
C MET A 31 11.60 -5.06 6.10
N GLN A 32 11.92 -6.35 6.23
CA GLN A 32 12.79 -6.90 7.27
C GLN A 32 14.28 -6.65 6.94
N SER A 33 15.09 -6.35 7.97
CA SER A 33 16.55 -6.20 7.83
C SER A 33 17.31 -7.51 7.61
N THR A 34 16.75 -8.64 8.05
CA THR A 34 17.41 -9.95 8.05
C THR A 34 17.58 -10.48 6.64
N THR A 35 18.76 -11.03 6.40
CA THR A 35 19.26 -11.64 5.15
C THR A 35 18.50 -12.90 4.71
N ILE A 36 17.21 -13.05 5.03
CA ILE A 36 16.33 -13.98 4.35
C ILE A 36 15.85 -13.28 3.06
N LYS A 37 16.81 -12.84 2.24
CA LYS A 37 16.57 -12.53 0.83
C LYS A 37 16.46 -13.86 0.09
N GLU A 38 15.47 -14.65 0.46
CA GLU A 38 15.09 -15.82 -0.33
C GLU A 38 14.62 -15.32 -1.69
N ASN A 39 14.98 -16.05 -2.75
CA ASN A 39 14.50 -15.79 -4.11
C ASN A 39 12.97 -15.58 -4.14
N ALA A 40 12.24 -16.26 -3.24
CA ALA A 40 10.80 -16.09 -3.03
C ALA A 40 10.35 -14.65 -2.78
N CYS A 41 11.05 -13.87 -1.94
CA CYS A 41 10.66 -12.48 -1.66
C CYS A 41 10.88 -11.58 -2.88
N ALA A 42 12.00 -11.78 -3.58
CA ALA A 42 12.29 -11.06 -4.82
C ALA A 42 11.27 -11.41 -5.92
N ASP A 43 10.85 -12.67 -5.99
CA ASP A 43 9.84 -13.13 -6.95
C ASP A 43 8.45 -12.60 -6.61
N GLN A 44 8.06 -12.54 -5.33
CA GLN A 44 6.82 -11.89 -4.87
C GLN A 44 6.80 -10.41 -5.26
N LEU A 45 7.89 -9.68 -5.02
CA LEU A 45 8.00 -8.27 -5.41
C LEU A 45 7.89 -8.08 -6.93
N LYS A 46 8.57 -8.93 -7.71
CA LYS A 46 8.49 -8.91 -9.18
C LYS A 46 7.08 -9.21 -9.67
N GLN A 47 6.43 -10.25 -9.15
CA GLN A 47 5.07 -10.64 -9.54
C GLN A 47 4.08 -9.53 -9.20
N LEU A 48 4.15 -8.96 -8.00
CA LEU A 48 3.26 -7.88 -7.61
C LEU A 48 3.47 -6.64 -8.46
N THR A 49 4.73 -6.27 -8.72
CA THR A 49 5.09 -5.17 -9.62
C THR A 49 4.49 -5.37 -11.01
N TYR A 50 4.64 -6.57 -11.56
CA TYR A 50 4.12 -6.91 -12.89
C TYR A 50 2.59 -6.81 -12.94
N VAL A 51 1.89 -7.42 -11.97
CA VAL A 51 0.42 -7.37 -11.90
C VAL A 51 -0.07 -5.93 -11.69
N SER A 52 0.59 -5.15 -10.85
CA SER A 52 0.28 -3.74 -10.63
C SER A 52 0.38 -2.91 -11.91
N GLN A 53 1.47 -3.07 -12.68
CA GLN A 53 1.67 -2.33 -13.93
C GLN A 53 0.63 -2.70 -14.99
N LEU A 54 0.34 -4.00 -15.14
CA LEU A 54 -0.71 -4.45 -16.05
C LEU A 54 -2.08 -3.90 -15.63
N THR A 55 -2.37 -3.92 -14.33
CA THR A 55 -3.62 -3.40 -13.78
C THR A 55 -3.74 -1.90 -14.05
N GLN A 56 -2.74 -1.10 -13.68
CA GLN A 56 -2.71 0.34 -13.92
C GLN A 56 -2.93 0.67 -15.40
N LYS A 57 -2.25 -0.04 -16.31
CA LYS A 57 -2.42 0.15 -17.76
C LYS A 57 -3.83 -0.20 -18.24
N ALA A 58 -4.42 -1.27 -17.71
CA ALA A 58 -5.75 -1.73 -18.12
C ALA A 58 -6.87 -0.81 -17.65
N VAL A 59 -6.74 -0.22 -16.45
CA VAL A 59 -7.78 0.64 -15.87
C VAL A 59 -7.69 2.11 -16.31
N LYS A 60 -6.48 2.59 -16.64
CA LYS A 60 -6.22 4.01 -16.97
C LYS A 60 -7.21 4.66 -17.96
N PRO A 61 -7.65 4.00 -19.05
CA PRO A 61 -8.61 4.60 -19.99
C PRO A 61 -9.99 4.88 -19.41
N TYR A 62 -10.34 4.27 -18.28
CA TYR A 62 -11.67 4.31 -17.68
C TYR A 62 -11.74 5.12 -16.38
N LEU A 63 -10.62 5.65 -15.90
CA LEU A 63 -10.54 6.40 -14.66
C LEU A 63 -10.47 7.91 -14.90
N ASN A 64 -10.92 8.68 -13.91
CA ASN A 64 -10.90 10.14 -13.95
C ASN A 64 -9.48 10.70 -14.10
N MET A 65 -9.17 11.31 -15.25
CA MET A 65 -7.85 11.85 -15.60
C MET A 65 -7.38 13.01 -14.70
N SER A 66 -8.29 13.66 -13.99
CA SER A 66 -7.96 14.75 -13.05
C SER A 66 -7.42 14.24 -11.72
N ASN A 67 -7.61 12.95 -11.39
CA ASN A 67 -7.02 12.36 -10.20
C ASN A 67 -5.56 11.98 -10.48
N GLN A 68 -4.62 12.49 -9.68
CA GLN A 68 -3.20 12.17 -9.77
C GLN A 68 -2.82 10.85 -9.09
N ALA A 69 -3.72 10.26 -8.30
CA ALA A 69 -3.55 8.98 -7.61
C ALA A 69 -4.59 7.96 -8.12
N GLN A 70 -4.59 7.71 -9.44
CA GLN A 70 -5.56 6.79 -10.06
C GLN A 70 -5.33 5.33 -9.67
N PHE A 71 -4.09 4.98 -9.35
CA PHE A 71 -3.73 3.64 -8.93
C PHE A 71 -2.94 3.64 -7.62
N SER A 72 -3.40 2.87 -6.65
CA SER A 72 -2.72 2.71 -5.36
C SER A 72 -2.47 1.26 -5.00
N LEU A 73 -1.41 1.03 -4.23
CA LEU A 73 -1.08 -0.28 -3.68
C LEU A 73 -1.32 -0.27 -2.16
N LEU A 74 -2.18 -1.15 -1.68
CA LEU A 74 -2.44 -1.34 -0.25
C LEU A 74 -1.54 -2.42 0.32
N LEU A 75 -0.73 -2.05 1.31
CA LEU A 75 0.08 -2.96 2.11
C LEU A 75 -0.48 -3.03 3.53
N THR A 76 -0.39 -4.20 4.15
CA THR A 76 -0.73 -4.42 5.56
C THR A 76 0.48 -5.02 6.29
N PRO A 77 1.54 -4.24 6.52
CA PRO A 77 2.73 -4.71 7.24
C PRO A 77 2.39 -5.27 8.63
N ASP A 78 3.21 -6.20 9.14
CA ASP A 78 3.14 -6.62 10.56
C ASP A 78 3.68 -5.53 11.52
N PHE A 79 4.46 -4.57 10.98
CA PHE A 79 5.09 -3.44 11.66
C PHE A 79 6.05 -3.83 12.80
N GLU A 80 6.40 -5.10 12.91
CA GLU A 80 7.41 -5.57 13.86
C GLU A 80 8.81 -5.33 13.32
N HIS A 81 8.99 -5.54 12.01
CA HIS A 81 10.26 -5.42 11.30
C HIS A 81 10.08 -4.61 10.02
N ILE A 82 10.41 -3.32 10.10
CA ILE A 82 10.17 -2.33 9.05
C ILE A 82 11.42 -1.51 8.72
N GLU A 83 12.60 -2.02 9.06
CA GLU A 83 13.86 -1.30 8.89
C GLU A 83 14.12 -0.93 7.42
N ASN A 84 13.69 -1.79 6.49
CA ASN A 84 13.84 -1.57 5.04
C ASN A 84 12.61 -0.93 4.37
N LEU A 85 11.60 -0.53 5.15
CA LEU A 85 10.39 0.13 4.62
C LEU A 85 10.69 1.36 3.75
N PRO A 86 11.65 2.26 4.08
CA PRO A 86 11.98 3.39 3.20
C PRO A 86 12.44 2.97 1.81
N THR A 87 13.29 1.95 1.73
CA THR A 87 13.83 1.43 0.47
C THR A 87 12.73 0.79 -0.37
N LEU A 88 11.85 0.02 0.29
CA LEU A 88 10.70 -0.58 -0.37
C LEU A 88 9.75 0.50 -0.91
N LEU A 89 9.41 1.51 -0.12
CA LEU A 89 8.52 2.61 -0.52
C LEU A 89 9.08 3.36 -1.72
N LYS A 90 10.38 3.69 -1.73
CA LYS A 90 11.04 4.33 -2.88
C LYS A 90 10.94 3.47 -4.14
N THR A 91 11.11 2.15 -3.99
CA THR A 91 11.00 1.19 -5.11
C THR A 91 9.58 1.16 -5.66
N LEU A 92 8.58 0.98 -4.81
CA LEU A 92 7.17 0.93 -5.22
C LEU A 92 6.71 2.26 -5.84
N LEU A 93 7.07 3.39 -5.24
CA LEU A 93 6.70 4.73 -5.72
C LEU A 93 7.41 5.13 -7.01
N SER A 94 8.41 4.40 -7.48
CA SER A 94 8.94 4.58 -8.83
C SER A 94 7.98 4.08 -9.92
N GLN A 95 6.97 3.27 -9.53
CA GLN A 95 6.09 2.55 -10.45
C GLN A 95 4.59 2.73 -10.16
N HIS A 96 4.22 3.23 -8.98
CA HIS A 96 2.83 3.35 -8.53
C HIS A 96 2.53 4.79 -8.12
N ASP A 97 1.34 5.31 -8.41
CA ASP A 97 1.00 6.70 -8.09
C ASP A 97 0.98 6.95 -6.57
N LEU A 98 0.43 6.00 -5.81
CA LEU A 98 0.28 6.05 -4.36
C LEU A 98 0.58 4.68 -3.71
N VAL A 99 1.19 4.69 -2.53
CA VAL A 99 1.26 3.50 -1.64
C VAL A 99 0.46 3.79 -0.37
N ASN A 100 -0.45 2.90 -0.03
CA ASN A 100 -1.26 2.97 1.18
C ASN A 100 -0.78 1.92 2.18
N LEU A 101 -0.39 2.35 3.38
CA LEU A 101 -0.04 1.46 4.49
C LEU A 101 -1.22 1.39 5.45
N LYS A 102 -1.82 0.21 5.57
CA LYS A 102 -2.87 -0.04 6.56
C LYS A 102 -2.23 -0.41 7.89
N PHE A 103 -2.55 0.34 8.95
CA PHE A 103 -2.01 0.17 10.29
C PHE A 103 -3.14 -0.05 11.30
N ASN A 104 -3.07 -1.12 12.09
CA ASN A 104 -3.95 -1.32 13.24
C ASN A 104 -3.37 -0.58 14.46
N ILE A 105 -4.08 0.45 14.92
CA ILE A 105 -3.61 1.35 15.99
C ILE A 105 -3.78 0.80 17.40
N VAL A 106 -4.66 -0.19 17.61
CA VAL A 106 -5.03 -0.64 18.97
C VAL A 106 -3.84 -1.26 19.69
N GLY A 107 -3.45 -0.67 20.81
CA GLY A 107 -2.34 -1.14 21.64
C GLY A 107 -0.95 -1.03 21.00
N LYS A 108 -0.82 -0.35 19.85
CA LYS A 108 0.41 -0.31 19.03
C LYS A 108 1.04 1.09 18.90
N GLN A 109 0.91 1.94 19.91
CA GLN A 109 1.44 3.32 19.88
C GLN A 109 2.95 3.37 19.60
N LYS A 110 3.73 2.45 20.20
CA LYS A 110 5.19 2.38 19.99
C LYS A 110 5.53 2.09 18.52
N GLN A 111 4.84 1.12 17.92
CA GLN A 111 5.01 0.74 16.51
C GLN A 111 4.55 1.87 15.59
N PHE A 112 3.45 2.55 15.92
CA PHE A 112 2.97 3.69 15.15
C PHE A 112 3.98 4.83 15.12
N ASN A 113 4.54 5.19 16.28
CA ASN A 113 5.60 6.20 16.38
C ASN A 113 6.86 5.78 15.61
N HIS A 114 7.19 4.49 15.63
CA HIS A 114 8.31 3.96 14.84
C HIS A 114 8.05 4.12 13.33
N VAL A 115 6.85 3.78 12.85
CA VAL A 115 6.44 4.00 11.45
C VAL A 115 6.58 5.48 11.09
N LEU A 116 6.04 6.39 11.91
CA LEU A 116 6.14 7.83 11.65
C LEU A 116 7.59 8.31 11.59
N ALA A 117 8.44 7.85 12.50
CA ALA A 117 9.86 8.19 12.50
C ALA A 117 10.54 7.75 11.19
N ILE A 118 10.27 6.53 10.73
CA ILE A 118 10.79 6.00 9.46
C ILE A 118 10.27 6.81 8.27
N LEU A 119 8.97 7.09 8.19
CA LEU A 119 8.39 7.86 7.09
C LEU A 119 8.92 9.30 7.04
N ASN A 120 9.28 9.87 8.20
CA ASN A 120 9.87 11.19 8.28
C ASN A 120 11.27 11.27 7.66
N THR A 121 11.98 10.15 7.51
CA THR A 121 13.28 10.08 6.82
C THR A 121 13.19 10.19 5.29
N LEU A 122 11.99 10.07 4.72
CA LEU A 122 11.79 10.15 3.27
C LEU A 122 11.83 11.61 2.77
N ASP A 123 12.16 11.81 1.50
CA ASP A 123 12.02 13.12 0.87
C ASP A 123 10.53 13.48 0.67
N ALA A 124 10.21 14.78 0.60
CA ALA A 124 8.85 15.29 0.41
C ALA A 124 8.15 14.66 -0.81
N LYS A 125 8.88 14.43 -1.91
CA LYS A 125 8.35 13.81 -3.14
C LYS A 125 7.78 12.40 -2.92
N TYR A 126 8.29 11.66 -1.94
CA TYR A 126 7.79 10.33 -1.58
C TYR A 126 6.68 10.45 -0.53
N LYS A 127 6.85 11.30 0.49
CA LYS A 127 5.84 11.48 1.56
C LYS A 127 4.46 11.85 0.99
N GLN A 128 4.40 12.74 0.00
CA GLN A 128 3.15 13.18 -0.62
C GLN A 128 2.38 12.06 -1.35
N ARG A 129 3.04 10.91 -1.58
CA ARG A 129 2.48 9.74 -2.29
C ARG A 129 2.29 8.54 -1.38
N ILE A 130 2.35 8.75 -0.07
CA ILE A 130 2.12 7.72 0.95
C ILE A 130 0.84 8.08 1.69
N MET A 131 -0.10 7.14 1.72
CA MET A 131 -1.29 7.21 2.56
C MET A 131 -1.14 6.27 3.75
N LEU A 132 -1.57 6.72 4.92
CA LEU A 132 -1.67 5.88 6.12
C LEU A 132 -3.16 5.65 6.41
N THR A 133 -3.62 4.41 6.27
CA THR A 133 -4.98 4.02 6.67
C THR A 133 -4.94 3.46 8.08
N LEU A 134 -5.51 4.18 9.03
CA LEU A 134 -5.65 3.69 10.41
C LEU A 134 -6.91 2.84 10.52
N SER A 135 -6.76 1.59 10.97
CA SER A 135 -7.89 0.70 11.20
C SER A 135 -8.10 0.41 12.67
N LEU A 136 -9.35 0.46 13.11
CA LEU A 136 -9.83 -0.05 14.38
C LEU A 136 -10.43 -1.45 14.18
N PRO A 137 -10.26 -2.40 15.12
CA PRO A 137 -10.99 -3.67 15.11
C PRO A 137 -12.49 -3.43 15.04
N GLU A 138 -13.23 -4.20 14.25
CA GLU A 138 -14.68 -4.06 14.09
C GLU A 138 -15.43 -4.09 15.43
N ASN A 139 -14.93 -4.88 16.39
CA ASN A 139 -15.52 -5.03 17.73
C ASN A 139 -15.22 -3.87 18.69
N SER A 140 -14.36 -2.92 18.30
CA SER A 140 -14.01 -1.75 19.14
C SER A 140 -14.89 -0.53 18.86
N GLN A 141 -15.67 -0.54 17.78
CA GLN A 141 -16.46 0.64 17.38
C GLN A 141 -17.69 0.91 18.26
N GLN A 142 -18.15 -0.05 19.05
CA GLN A 142 -19.32 0.15 19.92
C GLN A 142 -19.03 0.99 21.17
N ASN A 143 -17.78 1.01 21.66
CA ASN A 143 -17.42 1.70 22.92
C ASN A 143 -16.28 2.72 22.76
N ALA A 144 -15.77 2.96 21.56
CA ALA A 144 -14.60 3.83 21.35
C ALA A 144 -14.90 5.35 21.40
N TRP A 145 -16.17 5.76 21.54
CA TRP A 145 -16.59 7.17 21.51
C TRP A 145 -17.42 7.61 22.72
N GLN A 146 -17.36 6.89 23.85
CA GLN A 146 -17.92 7.41 25.10
C GLN A 146 -16.82 8.16 25.85
N GLU A 147 -16.98 9.49 25.92
CA GLU A 147 -16.22 10.41 26.79
C GLU A 147 -16.45 10.12 28.28
#